data_AF-U6D992-F1
#
_entry.id   AF-U6D992-F1
#
_cell.length_a   1.000
_cell.length_b   1.000
_cell.length_c   1.000
_cell.angle_alpha   90.00
_cell.angle_beta   90.00
_cell.angle_gamma   90.00
#
_symmetry.space_group_name_H-M   'P 1'
#
loop_
_entity.id
_entity.type
_entity.pdbx_description
1 polymer ?
#
loop_
_entity_poly.entity_id
_entity_poly.type
_entity_poly.pdbx_seq_one_letter_code
_entity_poly.pdbx_strand_id
1 'polypeptide(L)'
;MIKRHLSVGQQTWALLRKNFLKKWRMKRETLLEWFFSFLLVLFAYRLSSNLHQVNDFPQLPAMNLGRVDNFNDSNYVIAFAPESKTTQEIMEKVASAPFMKGRRIMGWPDEKSMDDLDLNYSIDAVKVIFNNTFSYHLKFVWSGRIPKMNEHKDHSAHCQVMDEKITCEGSMFWEKGFIAFQAAINAAIIEITTNHSVMEELMSVTGINMKILPFVAQAGVATDFFIFFCIISFSTFIYYVSVNVTQERQYIKSLMMMMGLRESSFWLSWGLMYAGFIFIVATLMALITKSAQVVVLTGFMVVFTLFLLYGLSLITLAFLMSVLIKKPFLTGLVVFLLTVFWGSLGFTALYRHLPAFLEWTLCLLSPFAFTAGMAQLIHLDYDVNSNIHLDSSDNPYLIIATLFMLVFDGLLYLALTLYFDKILPTEYGHRHSPWFFLNSSFWFQHQRADHVALENEIDSNSSSNDSFEPVSPE
;
A
#
# COMPACT_ATOMS: atom_id res chain seq x y z
N MET A 1 55.40 -6.54 20.15
CA MET A 1 54.35 -5.76 19.44
C MET A 1 52.99 -6.22 19.98
N ILE A 2 52.34 -5.44 20.84
CA ILE A 2 51.05 -5.84 21.45
C ILE A 2 49.97 -5.72 20.37
N LYS A 3 49.52 -6.85 19.81
CA LYS A 3 48.33 -6.91 18.96
C LYS A 3 47.11 -6.51 19.79
N ARG A 4 46.80 -5.21 19.85
CA ARG A 4 45.51 -4.74 20.35
C ARG A 4 44.45 -5.22 19.36
N HIS A 5 43.74 -6.29 19.70
CA HIS A 5 42.47 -6.63 19.07
C HIS A 5 41.48 -5.48 19.35
N LEU A 6 41.46 -4.48 18.48
CA LEU A 6 40.46 -3.42 18.52
C LEU A 6 39.08 -4.06 18.45
N SER A 7 38.23 -3.76 19.43
CA SER A 7 36.89 -4.32 19.48
C SER A 7 36.06 -3.76 18.30
N VAL A 8 35.13 -4.56 17.78
CA VAL A 8 34.22 -4.18 16.69
C VAL A 8 33.54 -2.84 16.99
N GLY A 9 33.16 -2.60 18.25
CA GLY A 9 32.55 -1.35 18.69
C GLY A 9 33.46 -0.12 18.55
N GLN A 10 34.75 -0.24 18.89
CA GLN A 10 35.72 0.85 18.73
C GLN A 10 35.94 1.21 17.25
N GLN A 11 36.03 0.20 16.39
CA GLN A 11 36.15 0.40 14.95
C GLN A 11 34.87 1.04 14.36
N THR A 12 33.69 0.56 14.74
CA THR A 12 32.41 1.12 14.30
C THR A 12 32.26 2.58 14.73
N TRP A 13 32.66 2.91 15.96
CA TRP A 13 32.61 4.29 16.47
C TRP A 13 33.56 5.23 15.70
N ALA A 14 34.79 4.79 15.44
CA ALA A 14 35.75 5.58 14.66
C ALA A 14 35.25 5.84 13.22
N LEU A 15 34.68 4.82 12.58
CA LEU A 15 34.06 4.95 11.26
C LEU A 15 32.83 5.85 11.28
N LEU A 16 32.01 5.77 12.34
CA LEU A 16 30.83 6.62 12.46
C LEU A 16 31.24 8.09 12.56
N ARG A 17 32.28 8.39 13.34
CA ARG A 17 32.85 9.74 13.41
C ARG A 17 33.41 10.19 12.07
N LYS A 18 34.11 9.32 11.34
CA LYS A 18 34.57 9.58 9.96
C LYS A 18 33.40 9.94 9.05
N ASN A 19 32.33 9.14 9.06
CA ASN A 19 31.15 9.33 8.22
C ASN A 19 30.41 10.62 8.55
N PHE A 20 30.27 10.95 9.84
CA PHE A 20 29.70 12.22 10.29
C PHE A 20 30.55 13.41 9.84
N LEU A 21 31.88 13.34 9.96
CA LEU A 21 32.79 14.38 9.49
C LEU A 21 32.74 14.54 7.96
N LYS A 22 32.61 13.43 7.21
CA LYS A 22 32.44 13.45 5.75
C LYS A 22 31.16 14.18 5.36
N LYS A 23 30.04 13.85 6.01
CA LYS A 23 28.75 14.53 5.82
C LYS A 23 28.84 16.02 6.19
N TRP A 24 29.48 16.34 7.31
CA TRP A 24 29.72 17.73 7.74
C TRP A 24 30.58 18.53 6.76
N ARG A 25 31.56 17.90 6.11
CA ARG A 25 32.40 18.55 5.09
C ARG A 25 31.63 18.76 3.77
N MET A 26 30.77 17.81 3.41
CA MET A 26 29.92 17.83 2.21
C MET A 26 28.58 18.54 2.46
N LYS A 27 28.62 19.74 3.07
CA LYS A 27 27.41 20.44 3.56
C LYS A 27 26.30 20.57 2.51
N ARG A 28 26.67 20.83 1.25
CA ARG A 28 25.70 21.00 0.15
C ARG A 28 24.90 19.72 -0.10
N GLU A 29 25.55 18.57 -0.13
CA GLU A 29 24.87 17.29 -0.38
C GLU A 29 23.99 16.90 0.81
N THR A 30 24.49 17.09 2.04
CA THR A 30 23.66 16.84 3.23
C THR A 30 22.46 17.76 3.32
N LEU A 31 22.62 19.04 2.93
CA LEU A 31 21.49 19.97 2.91
C LEU A 31 20.46 19.58 1.85
N LEU A 32 20.91 19.10 0.68
CA LEU A 32 20.01 18.59 -0.36
C LEU A 32 19.28 17.32 0.09
N GLU A 33 19.98 16.38 0.73
CA GLU A 33 19.39 15.16 1.31
C GLU A 33 18.22 15.48 2.24
N TRP A 34 18.47 16.36 3.21
CA TRP A 34 17.46 16.79 4.17
C TRP A 34 16.36 17.63 3.52
N PHE A 35 16.71 18.56 2.63
CA PHE A 35 15.74 19.41 1.95
C PHE A 35 14.72 18.58 1.15
N PHE A 36 15.17 17.63 0.33
CA PHE A 36 14.26 16.81 -0.46
C PHE A 36 13.39 15.88 0.40
N SER A 37 13.93 15.33 1.50
CA SER A 37 13.10 14.53 2.41
C SER A 37 12.09 15.39 3.16
N PHE A 38 12.48 16.54 3.71
CA PHE A 38 11.55 17.48 4.34
C PHE A 38 10.51 18.01 3.38
N LEU A 39 10.85 18.21 2.11
CA LEU A 39 9.90 18.62 1.09
C LEU A 39 8.81 17.56 0.88
N LEU A 40 9.18 16.27 0.81
CA LEU A 40 8.22 15.16 0.72
C LEU A 40 7.34 15.06 1.97
N VAL A 41 7.93 15.24 3.16
CA VAL A 41 7.21 15.28 4.43
C VAL A 41 6.22 16.47 4.47
N LEU A 42 6.62 17.64 3.95
CA LEU A 42 5.77 18.81 3.84
C LEU A 42 4.61 18.58 2.85
N PHE A 43 4.86 17.93 1.71
CA PHE A 43 3.80 17.54 0.78
C PHE A 43 2.80 16.58 1.43
N ALA A 44 3.28 15.58 2.18
CA ALA A 44 2.43 14.69 2.96
C ALA A 44 1.56 15.47 3.96
N TYR A 45 2.15 16.42 4.69
CA TYR A 45 1.42 17.29 5.62
C TYR A 45 0.38 18.18 4.93
N ARG A 46 0.72 18.79 3.78
CA ARG A 46 -0.24 19.65 3.06
C ARG A 46 -1.40 18.84 2.53
N LEU A 47 -1.14 17.66 1.98
CA LEU A 47 -2.18 16.75 1.53
C LEU A 47 -3.04 16.26 2.69
N SER A 48 -2.42 15.94 3.83
CA SER A 48 -3.13 15.52 5.04
C SER A 48 -3.96 16.64 5.66
N SER A 49 -3.52 17.90 5.57
CA SER A 49 -4.34 19.04 6.02
C SER A 49 -5.57 19.27 5.15
N ASN A 50 -5.54 18.88 3.87
CA ASN A 50 -6.71 18.90 2.99
C ASN A 50 -7.61 17.67 3.19
N LEU A 51 -7.13 16.62 3.85
CA LEU A 51 -7.93 15.46 4.25
C LEU A 51 -8.88 15.76 5.43
N HIS A 52 -8.74 16.92 6.10
CA HIS A 52 -9.59 17.35 7.23
C HIS A 52 -11.09 17.54 6.92
N GLN A 53 -11.56 17.14 5.75
CA GLN A 53 -12.95 16.75 5.56
C GLN A 53 -13.18 15.30 6.04
N VAL A 54 -12.53 14.91 7.13
CA VAL A 54 -12.91 13.73 7.92
C VAL A 54 -14.27 14.08 8.51
N ASN A 55 -15.30 13.68 7.80
CA ASN A 55 -16.65 13.71 8.33
C ASN A 55 -16.69 12.63 9.41
N ASP A 56 -16.43 13.02 10.66
CA ASP A 56 -16.91 12.24 11.80
C ASP A 56 -18.42 12.07 11.58
N PHE A 57 -18.85 10.89 11.11
CA PHE A 57 -20.27 10.66 10.93
C PHE A 57 -20.87 10.45 12.32
N PRO A 58 -21.71 11.38 12.81
CA PRO A 58 -22.37 11.18 14.08
C PRO A 58 -23.30 9.96 13.97
N GLN A 59 -23.48 9.27 15.08
CA GLN A 59 -24.44 8.16 15.16
C GLN A 59 -25.80 8.61 14.65
N LEU A 60 -26.33 7.89 13.66
CA LEU A 60 -27.58 8.25 13.00
C LEU A 60 -28.72 7.32 13.41
N PRO A 61 -29.85 7.85 13.90
CA PRO A 61 -31.05 7.04 14.09
C PRO A 61 -31.54 6.50 12.74
N ALA A 62 -32.35 5.44 12.81
CA ALA A 62 -32.98 4.89 11.61
C ALA A 62 -33.79 5.98 10.89
N MET A 63 -33.59 6.10 9.58
CA MET A 63 -34.24 7.10 8.76
C MET A 63 -35.30 6.42 7.89
N ASN A 64 -36.54 6.92 7.96
CA ASN A 64 -37.61 6.44 7.11
C ASN A 64 -37.50 7.10 5.73
N LEU A 65 -37.37 6.30 4.68
CA LEU A 65 -37.31 6.73 3.29
C LEU A 65 -38.70 6.99 2.69
N GLY A 66 -39.76 6.69 3.45
CA GLY A 66 -41.14 6.81 3.00
C GLY A 66 -41.57 5.62 2.15
N ARG A 67 -42.73 5.78 1.49
CA ARG A 67 -43.28 4.75 0.59
C ARG A 67 -42.47 4.62 -0.70
N VAL A 68 -42.49 3.43 -1.29
CA VAL A 68 -41.84 3.12 -2.57
C VAL A 68 -42.33 4.01 -3.71
N ASP A 69 -43.61 4.38 -3.72
CA ASP A 69 -44.24 5.19 -4.77
C ASP A 69 -43.91 6.70 -4.69
N ASN A 70 -43.24 7.14 -3.62
CA ASN A 70 -43.00 8.55 -3.34
C ASN A 70 -41.67 9.06 -3.90
N PHE A 71 -41.47 8.97 -5.22
CA PHE A 71 -40.34 9.62 -5.90
C PHE A 71 -40.81 10.68 -6.89
N ASN A 72 -40.20 11.87 -6.81
CA ASN A 72 -40.61 13.04 -7.60
C ASN A 72 -39.76 13.14 -8.87
N ASP A 73 -40.19 12.44 -9.92
CA ASP A 73 -39.57 12.54 -11.24
C ASP A 73 -40.63 12.60 -12.34
N SER A 74 -40.51 13.61 -13.20
CA SER A 74 -41.46 13.93 -14.26
C SER A 74 -40.93 13.66 -15.66
N ASN A 75 -39.62 13.47 -15.84
CA ASN A 75 -38.96 13.49 -17.15
C ASN A 75 -38.36 12.12 -17.52
N TYR A 76 -39.21 11.09 -17.61
CA TYR A 76 -38.79 9.79 -18.14
C TYR A 76 -39.80 9.11 -19.04
N VAL A 77 -39.27 8.27 -19.93
CA VAL A 77 -40.04 7.38 -20.82
C VAL A 77 -39.62 5.95 -20.53
N ILE A 78 -40.55 5.01 -20.66
CA ILE A 78 -40.27 3.59 -20.46
C ILE A 78 -40.33 2.89 -21.80
N ALA A 79 -39.27 2.15 -22.09
CA ALA A 79 -39.21 1.29 -23.26
C ALA A 79 -39.03 -0.16 -22.79
N PHE A 80 -39.71 -1.10 -23.44
CA PHE A 80 -39.56 -2.51 -23.14
C PHE A 80 -39.38 -3.36 -24.40
N ALA A 81 -38.62 -4.45 -24.27
CA ALA A 81 -38.38 -5.42 -25.34
C ALA A 81 -38.22 -6.84 -24.77
N PRO A 82 -38.59 -7.91 -25.50
CA PRO A 82 -39.30 -7.87 -26.77
C PRO A 82 -40.79 -7.55 -26.61
N GLU A 83 -41.37 -6.90 -27.61
CA GLU A 83 -42.81 -6.67 -27.70
C GLU A 83 -43.53 -7.99 -28.00
N SER A 84 -44.22 -8.51 -26.99
CA SER A 84 -45.02 -9.73 -27.06
C SER A 84 -46.34 -9.50 -26.35
N LYS A 85 -47.36 -10.30 -26.66
CA LYS A 85 -48.66 -10.18 -25.99
C LYS A 85 -48.53 -10.23 -24.46
N THR A 86 -47.68 -11.11 -23.94
CA THR A 86 -47.44 -11.26 -22.50
C THR A 86 -46.69 -10.08 -21.89
N THR A 87 -45.64 -9.58 -22.54
CA THR A 87 -44.86 -8.44 -22.02
C THR A 87 -45.66 -7.14 -22.10
N GLN A 88 -46.52 -6.99 -23.12
CA GLN A 88 -47.44 -5.87 -23.23
C GLN A 88 -48.50 -5.90 -22.12
N GLU A 89 -49.12 -7.06 -21.84
CA GLU A 89 -50.05 -7.22 -20.73
C GLU A 89 -49.39 -6.87 -19.37
N ILE A 90 -48.14 -7.30 -19.14
CA ILE A 90 -47.36 -6.91 -17.94
C ILE A 90 -47.20 -5.39 -17.88
N MET A 91 -46.77 -4.75 -18.95
CA MET A 91 -46.48 -3.32 -18.95
C MET A 91 -47.74 -2.44 -18.88
N GLU A 92 -48.87 -2.91 -19.39
CA GLU A 92 -50.18 -2.28 -19.19
C GLU A 92 -50.60 -2.30 -17.72
N LYS A 93 -50.33 -3.40 -17.01
CA LYS A 93 -50.53 -3.48 -15.56
C LYS A 93 -49.58 -2.56 -14.80
N VAL A 94 -48.30 -2.49 -15.18
CA VAL A 94 -47.33 -1.54 -14.61
C VAL A 94 -47.80 -0.09 -14.79
N ALA A 95 -48.44 0.24 -15.91
CA ALA A 95 -48.99 1.57 -16.17
C ALA A 95 -50.05 2.03 -15.14
N SER A 96 -50.68 1.09 -14.43
CA SER A 96 -51.66 1.41 -13.38
C SER A 96 -51.01 1.94 -12.09
N ALA A 97 -49.70 1.77 -11.90
CA ALA A 97 -49.00 2.23 -10.71
C ALA A 97 -49.09 3.76 -10.54
N PRO A 98 -49.16 4.28 -9.30
CA PRO A 98 -49.38 5.71 -9.05
C PRO A 98 -48.37 6.64 -9.74
N PHE A 99 -47.09 6.29 -9.73
CA PHE A 99 -46.00 7.08 -10.32
C PHE A 99 -45.95 7.00 -11.86
N MET A 100 -46.68 6.06 -12.47
CA MET A 100 -46.72 5.81 -13.91
C MET A 100 -47.83 6.61 -14.63
N LYS A 101 -48.74 7.25 -13.88
CA LYS A 101 -49.85 8.00 -14.46
C LYS A 101 -49.36 9.13 -15.36
N GLY A 102 -49.78 9.09 -16.63
CA GLY A 102 -49.39 10.09 -17.63
C GLY A 102 -47.96 9.92 -18.17
N ARG A 103 -47.30 8.78 -17.93
CA ARG A 103 -46.00 8.44 -18.52
C ARG A 103 -46.19 7.67 -19.83
N ARG A 104 -45.23 7.84 -20.76
CA ARG A 104 -45.23 7.12 -22.05
C ARG A 104 -44.50 5.79 -21.89
N ILE A 105 -45.16 4.72 -22.33
CA ILE A 105 -44.63 3.35 -22.38
C ILE A 105 -44.59 2.94 -23.86
N MET A 106 -43.45 2.43 -24.32
CA MET A 106 -43.22 2.05 -25.72
C MET A 106 -42.71 0.61 -25.79
N GLY A 107 -43.38 -0.23 -26.59
CA GLY A 107 -42.88 -1.56 -26.94
C GLY A 107 -41.91 -1.49 -28.11
N TRP A 108 -40.86 -2.31 -28.06
CA TRP A 108 -39.88 -2.46 -29.12
C TRP A 108 -39.65 -3.94 -29.44
N PRO A 109 -39.36 -4.29 -30.71
CA PRO A 109 -39.15 -5.67 -31.10
C PRO A 109 -37.89 -6.27 -30.47
N ASP A 110 -36.79 -5.51 -30.43
CA ASP A 110 -35.47 -6.00 -30.01
C ASP A 110 -34.71 -4.96 -29.16
N GLU A 111 -33.79 -5.45 -28.32
CA GLU A 111 -32.90 -4.60 -27.51
C GLU A 111 -32.12 -3.58 -28.34
N LYS A 112 -31.57 -3.99 -29.49
CA LYS A 112 -30.77 -3.11 -30.36
C LYS A 112 -31.56 -1.92 -30.91
N SER A 113 -32.85 -2.14 -31.20
CA SER A 113 -33.72 -1.07 -31.71
C SER A 113 -34.04 -0.05 -30.61
N MET A 114 -34.00 -0.47 -29.34
CA MET A 114 -34.21 0.39 -28.19
C MET A 114 -32.99 1.27 -27.88
N ASP A 115 -31.81 0.96 -28.41
CA ASP A 115 -30.61 1.79 -28.22
C ASP A 115 -30.63 3.08 -29.04
N ASP A 116 -31.39 3.13 -30.12
CA ASP A 116 -31.61 4.34 -30.92
C ASP A 116 -32.36 5.46 -30.15
N LEU A 117 -33.04 5.12 -29.05
CA LEU A 117 -33.70 6.09 -28.16
C LEU A 117 -32.71 7.01 -27.45
N ASP A 118 -31.52 6.51 -27.10
CA ASP A 118 -30.51 7.28 -26.36
C ASP A 118 -29.90 8.41 -27.23
N LEU A 119 -30.00 8.28 -28.56
CA LEU A 119 -29.47 9.24 -29.52
C LEU A 119 -30.45 10.38 -29.86
N ASN A 120 -31.76 10.16 -29.70
CA ASN A 120 -32.80 11.06 -30.20
C ASN A 120 -33.56 11.84 -29.11
N TYR A 121 -33.56 11.38 -27.86
CA TYR A 121 -34.31 12.02 -26.78
C TYR A 121 -33.38 12.57 -25.68
N SER A 122 -33.57 13.84 -25.33
CA SER A 122 -32.99 14.47 -24.13
C SER A 122 -33.72 14.06 -22.83
N ILE A 123 -34.48 12.96 -22.86
CA ILE A 123 -35.37 12.49 -21.78
C ILE A 123 -34.80 11.17 -21.26
N ASP A 124 -34.79 10.97 -19.95
CA ASP A 124 -34.27 9.76 -19.32
C ASP A 124 -35.10 8.54 -19.72
N ALA A 125 -34.46 7.53 -20.33
CA ALA A 125 -35.13 6.33 -20.81
C ALA A 125 -34.89 5.16 -19.85
N VAL A 126 -35.96 4.61 -19.28
CA VAL A 126 -35.92 3.39 -18.48
C VAL A 126 -36.22 2.20 -19.39
N LYS A 127 -35.23 1.35 -19.58
CA LYS A 127 -35.27 0.21 -20.52
C LYS A 127 -35.54 -1.08 -19.74
N VAL A 128 -36.59 -1.81 -20.10
CA VAL A 128 -36.95 -3.11 -19.50
C VAL A 128 -36.74 -4.21 -20.54
N ILE A 129 -35.76 -5.07 -20.33
CA ILE A 129 -35.42 -6.16 -21.25
C ILE A 129 -35.88 -7.48 -20.62
N PHE A 130 -36.93 -8.08 -21.18
CA PHE A 130 -37.42 -9.37 -20.72
C PHE A 130 -36.64 -10.50 -21.41
N ASN A 131 -35.99 -11.35 -20.62
CA ASN A 131 -35.44 -12.61 -21.12
C ASN A 131 -36.53 -13.69 -21.18
N ASN A 132 -37.37 -13.74 -20.15
CA ASN A 132 -38.50 -14.65 -20.00
C ASN A 132 -39.66 -13.92 -19.30
N THR A 133 -40.81 -14.57 -19.15
CA THR A 133 -41.97 -14.03 -18.40
C THR A 133 -41.66 -13.68 -16.94
N PHE A 134 -40.67 -14.33 -16.32
CA PHE A 134 -40.27 -14.15 -14.92
C PHE A 134 -38.88 -13.53 -14.75
N SER A 135 -38.16 -13.24 -15.83
CA SER A 135 -36.78 -12.76 -15.77
C SER A 135 -36.62 -11.55 -16.69
N TYR A 136 -36.18 -10.45 -16.11
CA TYR A 136 -35.97 -9.20 -16.81
C TYR A 136 -34.71 -8.49 -16.30
N HIS A 137 -34.15 -7.64 -17.15
CA HIS A 137 -33.07 -6.72 -16.84
C HIS A 137 -33.57 -5.29 -16.97
N LEU A 138 -33.28 -4.47 -15.96
CA LEU A 138 -33.51 -3.03 -16.03
C LEU A 138 -32.22 -2.34 -16.43
N LYS A 139 -32.28 -1.54 -17.49
CA LYS A 139 -31.19 -0.66 -17.90
C LYS A 139 -31.61 0.80 -17.71
N PHE A 140 -30.71 1.56 -17.12
CA PHE A 140 -30.88 2.98 -16.85
C PHE A 140 -29.70 3.74 -17.44
N VAL A 141 -29.91 5.02 -17.75
CA VAL A 141 -28.82 5.91 -18.17
C VAL A 141 -27.78 6.02 -17.05
N TRP A 142 -26.53 5.76 -17.41
CA TRP A 142 -25.40 5.79 -16.49
C TRP A 142 -25.29 7.17 -15.81
N SER A 143 -25.09 7.19 -14.49
CA SER A 143 -25.00 8.41 -13.66
C SER A 143 -26.32 9.17 -13.38
N GLY A 144 -27.47 8.71 -13.88
CA GLY A 144 -28.77 9.36 -13.64
C GLY A 144 -29.51 8.83 -12.41
N ARG A 145 -29.81 7.51 -12.40
CA ARG A 145 -30.63 6.85 -11.36
C ARG A 145 -29.92 5.77 -10.55
N ILE A 146 -28.83 5.22 -11.08
CA ILE A 146 -28.06 4.17 -10.42
C ILE A 146 -26.72 4.76 -9.94
N PRO A 147 -26.39 4.60 -8.64
CA PRO A 147 -25.09 5.00 -8.12
C PRO A 147 -23.96 4.18 -8.73
N LYS A 148 -22.75 4.77 -8.79
CA LYS A 148 -21.53 4.08 -9.25
C LYS A 148 -20.99 3.17 -8.15
N MET A 149 -21.74 2.16 -7.74
CA MET A 149 -21.28 1.22 -6.73
C MET A 149 -20.54 0.04 -7.38
N ASN A 150 -19.31 -0.20 -6.94
CA ASN A 150 -18.66 -1.49 -7.10
C ASN A 150 -18.77 -2.19 -5.74
N GLU A 151 -19.29 -3.41 -5.68
CA GLU A 151 -19.50 -4.19 -4.44
C GLU A 151 -18.24 -4.41 -3.57
N HIS A 152 -17.04 -4.10 -4.07
CA HIS A 152 -15.77 -4.46 -3.45
C HIS A 152 -14.94 -3.24 -3.01
N LYS A 153 -15.60 -2.11 -2.69
CA LYS A 153 -14.91 -0.95 -2.10
C LYS A 153 -15.27 -0.85 -0.62
N ASP A 154 -14.66 -1.72 0.18
CA ASP A 154 -14.81 -1.76 1.66
C ASP A 154 -14.41 -0.46 2.36
N HIS A 155 -13.83 0.49 1.61
CA HIS A 155 -13.27 1.72 2.12
C HIS A 155 -14.16 2.94 1.89
N SER A 156 -15.07 2.95 0.90
CA SER A 156 -15.84 4.16 0.57
C SER A 156 -16.98 4.42 1.56
N ALA A 157 -17.13 5.69 1.98
CA ALA A 157 -18.28 6.13 2.76
C ALA A 157 -19.60 5.80 2.03
N HIS A 158 -20.41 4.90 2.58
CA HIS A 158 -21.72 4.57 2.00
C HIS A 158 -22.74 5.71 2.10
N CYS A 159 -22.50 6.67 3.00
CA CYS A 159 -23.34 7.83 3.21
C CYS A 159 -22.49 9.09 3.34
N GLN A 160 -23.01 10.20 2.80
CA GLN A 160 -22.37 11.51 2.82
C GLN A 160 -23.33 12.56 3.39
N VAL A 161 -22.80 13.47 4.21
CA VAL A 161 -23.54 14.66 4.65
C VAL A 161 -23.22 15.79 3.68
N MET A 162 -24.23 16.27 2.96
CA MET A 162 -24.15 17.46 2.12
C MET A 162 -25.27 18.41 2.53
N ASP A 163 -24.93 19.66 2.89
CA ASP A 163 -25.90 20.71 3.25
C ASP A 163 -26.97 20.26 4.25
N GLU A 164 -26.54 19.66 5.37
CA GLU A 164 -27.41 19.11 6.44
C GLU A 164 -28.33 17.94 6.01
N LYS A 165 -28.30 17.54 4.74
CA LYS A 165 -29.02 16.38 4.21
C LYS A 165 -28.06 15.20 4.06
N ILE A 166 -28.49 14.06 4.59
CA ILE A 166 -27.71 12.83 4.52
C ILE A 166 -28.15 12.08 3.28
N THR A 167 -27.20 11.81 2.41
CA THR A 167 -27.42 11.04 1.18
C THR A 167 -26.62 9.75 1.31
N CYS A 168 -27.32 8.64 1.41
CA CYS A 168 -26.71 7.33 1.31
C CYS A 168 -26.72 6.89 -0.15
N GLU A 169 -25.63 6.33 -0.64
CA GLU A 169 -25.61 5.84 -2.01
C GLU A 169 -26.65 4.73 -2.20
N GLY A 170 -26.85 3.88 -1.19
CA GLY A 170 -27.91 2.89 -1.16
C GLY A 170 -29.33 3.48 -1.21
N SER A 171 -29.56 4.64 -0.58
CA SER A 171 -30.87 5.29 -0.64
C SER A 171 -31.17 5.89 -2.02
N MET A 172 -30.17 6.08 -2.89
CA MET A 172 -30.44 6.51 -4.27
C MET A 172 -31.28 5.48 -5.04
N PHE A 173 -31.13 4.17 -4.80
CA PHE A 173 -32.00 3.17 -5.45
C PHE A 173 -33.48 3.34 -5.05
N TRP A 174 -33.72 3.83 -3.83
CA TRP A 174 -35.05 4.13 -3.33
C TRP A 174 -35.56 5.48 -3.89
N GLU A 175 -34.79 6.55 -3.71
CA GLU A 175 -35.19 7.92 -4.08
C GLU A 175 -35.28 8.15 -5.60
N LYS A 176 -34.47 7.44 -6.42
CA LYS A 176 -34.48 7.58 -7.88
C LYS A 176 -35.47 6.65 -8.58
N GLY A 177 -36.24 5.86 -7.82
CA GLY A 177 -37.32 5.03 -8.33
C GLY A 177 -36.90 3.67 -8.89
N PHE A 178 -35.64 3.25 -8.78
CA PHE A 178 -35.20 1.91 -9.22
C PHE A 178 -36.04 0.82 -8.54
N ILE A 179 -36.16 0.90 -7.21
CA ILE A 179 -36.96 -0.05 -6.41
C ILE A 179 -38.44 0.05 -6.77
N ALA A 180 -38.94 1.24 -7.10
CA ALA A 180 -40.33 1.42 -7.50
C ALA A 180 -40.65 0.74 -8.84
N PHE A 181 -39.77 0.87 -9.84
CA PHE A 181 -39.90 0.13 -11.10
C PHE A 181 -39.84 -1.38 -10.87
N GLN A 182 -38.89 -1.84 -10.05
CA GLN A 182 -38.76 -3.26 -9.74
C GLN A 182 -40.01 -3.81 -9.01
N ALA A 183 -40.54 -3.07 -8.04
CA ALA A 183 -41.76 -3.42 -7.32
C ALA A 183 -42.98 -3.45 -8.23
N ALA A 184 -43.13 -2.47 -9.14
CA ALA A 184 -44.26 -2.40 -10.08
C ALA A 184 -44.26 -3.58 -11.06
N ILE A 185 -43.11 -3.90 -11.65
CA ILE A 185 -42.97 -5.00 -12.60
C ILE A 185 -43.22 -6.33 -11.89
N ASN A 186 -42.66 -6.53 -10.70
CA ASN A 186 -42.91 -7.74 -9.91
C ASN A 186 -44.38 -7.87 -9.49
N ALA A 187 -45.02 -6.78 -9.06
CA ALA A 187 -46.44 -6.79 -8.74
C ALA A 187 -47.30 -7.17 -9.96
N ALA A 188 -46.98 -6.65 -11.15
CA ALA A 188 -47.69 -6.98 -12.38
C ALA A 188 -47.50 -8.46 -12.79
N ILE A 189 -46.28 -8.99 -12.67
CA ILE A 189 -45.99 -10.42 -12.94
C ILE A 189 -46.75 -11.31 -11.95
N ILE A 190 -46.75 -10.97 -10.65
CA ILE A 190 -47.49 -11.71 -9.62
C ILE A 190 -48.99 -11.67 -9.92
N GLU A 191 -49.54 -10.50 -10.26
CA GLU A 191 -50.96 -10.34 -10.55
C GLU A 191 -51.40 -11.19 -11.76
N ILE A 192 -50.63 -11.18 -12.84
CA ILE A 192 -50.95 -11.96 -14.05
C ILE A 192 -50.87 -13.47 -13.80
N THR A 193 -49.96 -13.90 -12.92
CA THR A 193 -49.71 -15.33 -12.68
C THR A 193 -50.64 -15.92 -11.62
N THR A 194 -50.98 -15.14 -10.60
CA THR A 194 -51.80 -15.57 -9.45
C THR A 194 -53.25 -15.10 -9.51
N ASN A 195 -53.59 -14.22 -10.46
CA ASN A 195 -54.87 -13.49 -10.52
C ASN A 195 -55.21 -12.72 -9.23
N HIS A 196 -54.20 -12.39 -8.42
CA HIS A 196 -54.36 -11.62 -7.19
C HIS A 196 -53.60 -10.29 -7.31
N SER A 197 -54.29 -9.16 -7.17
CA SER A 197 -53.68 -7.84 -7.28
C SER A 197 -52.84 -7.52 -6.04
N VAL A 198 -51.53 -7.36 -6.22
CA VAL A 198 -50.58 -7.02 -5.13
C VAL A 198 -49.97 -5.62 -5.32
N MET A 199 -50.43 -4.87 -6.33
CA MET A 199 -49.87 -3.57 -6.70
C MET A 199 -49.93 -2.56 -5.55
N GLU A 200 -51.09 -2.39 -4.92
CA GLU A 200 -51.24 -1.44 -3.82
C GLU A 200 -50.37 -1.82 -2.61
N GLU A 201 -50.31 -3.11 -2.28
CA GLU A 201 -49.50 -3.63 -1.17
C GLU A 201 -48.01 -3.36 -1.39
N LEU A 202 -47.46 -3.70 -2.56
CA LEU A 202 -46.03 -3.47 -2.88
C LEU A 202 -45.69 -1.97 -2.95
N MET A 203 -46.59 -1.13 -3.46
CA MET A 203 -46.38 0.32 -3.51
C MET A 203 -46.44 0.98 -2.13
N SER A 204 -47.19 0.38 -1.20
CA SER A 204 -47.32 0.88 0.17
C SER A 204 -46.15 0.55 1.08
N VAL A 205 -45.22 -0.32 0.63
CA VAL A 205 -44.03 -0.71 1.40
C VAL A 205 -43.19 0.53 1.71
N THR A 206 -42.70 0.60 2.94
CA THR A 206 -41.83 1.70 3.39
C THR A 206 -40.41 1.21 3.57
N GLY A 207 -39.46 1.99 3.06
CA GLY A 207 -38.03 1.74 3.20
C GLY A 207 -37.51 2.38 4.48
N ILE A 208 -36.67 1.66 5.22
CA ILE A 208 -36.00 2.20 6.39
C ILE A 208 -34.51 1.98 6.22
N ASN A 209 -33.74 3.05 6.23
CA ASN A 209 -32.30 2.95 6.46
C ASN A 209 -32.08 2.57 7.91
N MET A 210 -31.48 1.41 8.13
CA MET A 210 -31.12 0.97 9.47
C MET A 210 -30.20 1.98 10.15
N LYS A 211 -30.21 1.95 11.48
CA LYS A 211 -29.33 2.78 12.30
C LYS A 211 -27.88 2.61 11.84
N ILE A 212 -27.22 3.73 11.54
CA ILE A 212 -25.79 3.74 11.17
C ILE A 212 -25.00 4.08 12.43
N LEU A 213 -24.06 3.20 12.78
CA LEU A 213 -23.11 3.42 13.86
C LEU A 213 -22.09 4.48 13.44
N PRO A 214 -21.48 5.22 14.39
CA PRO A 214 -20.44 6.17 14.04
C PRO A 214 -19.29 5.42 13.36
N PHE A 215 -18.87 5.93 12.20
CA PHE A 215 -17.71 5.41 11.48
C PHE A 215 -16.91 6.60 10.95
N VAL A 216 -15.58 6.44 10.91
CA VAL A 216 -14.69 7.44 10.34
C VAL A 216 -14.50 7.08 8.88
N ALA A 217 -15.16 7.82 8.00
CA ALA A 217 -15.07 7.56 6.58
C ALA A 217 -13.77 8.13 6.02
N GLN A 218 -12.75 7.29 5.90
CA GLN A 218 -11.44 7.68 5.39
C GLN A 218 -11.12 6.92 4.10
N ALA A 219 -11.77 7.31 3.01
CA ALA A 219 -11.36 6.83 1.70
C ALA A 219 -11.52 7.87 0.61
N GLY A 220 -10.50 7.90 -0.23
CA GLY A 220 -10.52 8.65 -1.47
C GLY A 220 -9.13 8.69 -2.08
N VAL A 221 -9.08 9.29 -3.25
CA VAL A 221 -7.82 9.52 -3.97
C VAL A 221 -6.78 10.26 -3.10
N ALA A 222 -7.22 11.08 -2.15
CA ALA A 222 -6.34 11.80 -1.23
C ALA A 222 -5.66 10.90 -0.18
N THR A 223 -6.32 9.86 0.34
CA THR A 223 -5.70 8.90 1.28
C THR A 223 -4.69 8.04 0.56
N ASP A 224 -4.98 7.65 -0.68
CA ASP A 224 -4.04 6.94 -1.56
C ASP A 224 -2.79 7.77 -1.83
N PHE A 225 -2.97 9.05 -2.19
CA PHE A 225 -1.85 9.95 -2.37
C PHE A 225 -1.05 10.14 -1.07
N PHE A 226 -1.71 10.20 0.08
CA PHE A 226 -1.03 10.28 1.37
C PHE A 226 -0.16 9.06 1.64
N ILE A 227 -0.70 7.85 1.47
CA ILE A 227 0.05 6.58 1.59
C ILE A 227 1.20 6.56 0.59
N PHE A 228 1.00 7.02 -0.63
CA PHE A 228 2.05 7.11 -1.64
C PHE A 228 3.21 8.03 -1.22
N PHE A 229 2.90 9.20 -0.65
CA PHE A 229 3.93 10.08 -0.07
C PHE A 229 4.63 9.43 1.14
N CYS A 230 3.91 8.65 1.96
CA CYS A 230 4.52 7.89 3.05
C CYS A 230 5.52 6.84 2.56
N ILE A 231 5.23 6.16 1.44
CA ILE A 231 6.16 5.20 0.80
C ILE A 231 7.44 5.92 0.33
N ILE A 232 7.28 7.08 -0.29
CA ILE A 232 8.39 7.82 -0.94
C ILE A 232 9.19 8.69 0.04
N SER A 233 8.66 9.03 1.21
CA SER A 233 9.29 9.96 2.17
C SER A 233 10.72 9.55 2.58
N PHE A 234 11.00 8.25 2.68
CA PHE A 234 12.32 7.71 3.00
C PHE A 234 13.22 7.53 1.77
N SER A 235 12.65 7.51 0.55
CA SER A 235 13.34 7.15 -0.68
C SER A 235 14.56 8.05 -0.98
N THR A 236 14.49 9.34 -0.65
CA THR A 236 15.60 10.27 -0.77
C THR A 236 16.80 9.81 0.05
N PHE A 237 16.61 9.55 1.35
CA PHE A 237 17.72 9.10 2.21
C PHE A 237 18.30 7.78 1.72
N ILE A 238 17.42 6.84 1.34
CA ILE A 238 17.81 5.52 0.85
C ILE A 238 18.57 5.60 -0.48
N TYR A 239 18.20 6.52 -1.38
CA TYR A 239 18.96 6.80 -2.60
C TYR A 239 20.39 7.25 -2.28
N TYR A 240 20.55 8.23 -1.40
CA TYR A 240 21.87 8.74 -1.02
C TYR A 240 22.68 7.72 -0.21
N VAL A 241 22.06 6.89 0.64
CA VAL A 241 22.71 5.73 1.30
C VAL A 241 23.29 4.82 0.23
N SER A 242 22.46 4.41 -0.72
CA SER A 242 22.82 3.44 -1.76
C SER A 242 24.01 3.93 -2.59
N VAL A 243 23.98 5.19 -3.01
CA VAL A 243 25.08 5.82 -3.78
C VAL A 243 26.36 5.89 -2.95
N ASN A 244 26.29 6.41 -1.72
CA ASN A 244 27.46 6.60 -0.86
C ASN A 244 28.12 5.27 -0.47
N VAL A 245 27.31 4.28 -0.11
CA VAL A 245 27.79 2.95 0.30
C VAL A 245 28.38 2.20 -0.89
N THR A 246 27.74 2.25 -2.07
CA THR A 246 28.30 1.63 -3.28
C THR A 246 29.64 2.26 -3.66
N GLN A 247 29.73 3.60 -3.60
CA GLN A 247 30.97 4.32 -3.90
C GLN A 247 32.08 4.00 -2.90
N GLU A 248 31.81 4.02 -1.59
CA GLU A 248 32.82 3.64 -0.60
C GLU A 248 33.21 2.18 -0.69
N ARG A 249 32.25 1.28 -1.00
CA ARG A 249 32.51 -0.14 -1.22
C ARG A 249 33.49 -0.36 -2.38
N GLN A 250 33.29 0.36 -3.49
CA GLN A 250 34.12 0.19 -4.69
C GLN A 250 35.55 0.70 -4.48
N TYR A 251 35.72 1.90 -3.91
CA TYR A 251 37.03 2.57 -3.89
C TYR A 251 37.78 2.47 -2.56
N ILE A 252 37.07 2.43 -1.43
CA ILE A 252 37.67 2.67 -0.11
C ILE A 252 37.65 1.41 0.76
N LYS A 253 36.61 0.57 0.65
CA LYS A 253 36.44 -0.60 1.53
C LYS A 253 37.62 -1.56 1.44
N SER A 254 38.11 -1.89 0.23
CA SER A 254 39.27 -2.77 0.05
C SER A 254 40.53 -2.22 0.73
N LEU A 255 40.77 -0.90 0.64
CA LEU A 255 41.88 -0.24 1.32
C LEU A 255 41.73 -0.31 2.84
N MET A 256 40.53 -0.07 3.36
CA MET A 256 40.26 -0.15 4.81
C MET A 256 40.41 -1.58 5.34
N MET A 257 40.04 -2.59 4.54
CA MET A 257 40.24 -4.00 4.87
C MET A 257 41.72 -4.35 4.93
N MET A 258 42.56 -3.86 4.00
CA MET A 258 44.03 -4.04 4.07
C MET A 258 44.63 -3.40 5.34
N MET A 259 44.03 -2.33 5.84
CA MET A 259 44.45 -1.67 7.09
C MET A 259 43.94 -2.37 8.37
N GLY A 260 43.26 -3.52 8.26
CA GLY A 260 42.80 -4.32 9.40
C GLY A 260 41.39 -3.99 9.93
N LEU A 261 40.55 -3.32 9.15
CA LEU A 261 39.15 -3.08 9.49
C LEU A 261 38.32 -4.37 9.39
N ARG A 262 37.38 -4.61 10.31
CA ARG A 262 36.41 -5.71 10.20
C ARG A 262 35.23 -5.34 9.30
N GLU A 263 34.82 -6.24 8.41
CA GLU A 263 33.71 -6.02 7.46
C GLU A 263 32.40 -5.62 8.15
N SER A 264 32.08 -6.22 9.29
CA SER A 264 30.87 -5.90 10.06
C SER A 264 30.85 -4.45 10.55
N SER A 265 32.01 -3.88 10.90
CA SER A 265 32.11 -2.50 11.38
C SER A 265 31.81 -1.48 10.27
N PHE A 266 32.10 -1.81 9.00
CA PHE A 266 31.75 -0.98 7.85
C PHE A 266 30.23 -0.85 7.69
N TRP A 267 29.52 -1.98 7.62
CA TRP A 267 28.06 -2.01 7.46
C TRP A 267 27.33 -1.38 8.67
N LEU A 268 27.76 -1.71 9.89
CA LEU A 268 27.19 -1.15 11.11
C LEU A 268 27.39 0.37 11.21
N SER A 269 28.53 0.91 10.77
CA SER A 269 28.79 2.34 10.83
C SER A 269 27.87 3.15 9.93
N TRP A 270 27.72 2.72 8.67
CA TRP A 270 26.77 3.34 7.73
C TRP A 270 25.33 3.14 8.18
N GLY A 271 24.99 1.94 8.67
CA GLY A 271 23.66 1.61 9.18
C GLY A 271 23.25 2.49 10.36
N LEU A 272 24.11 2.62 11.37
CA LEU A 272 23.79 3.41 12.58
C LEU A 272 23.62 4.90 12.28
N MET A 273 24.45 5.46 11.38
CA MET A 273 24.34 6.87 10.99
C MET A 273 22.98 7.15 10.32
N TYR A 274 22.60 6.34 9.34
CA TYR A 274 21.35 6.52 8.62
C TYR A 274 20.12 6.09 9.43
N ALA A 275 20.25 5.12 10.35
CA ALA A 275 19.21 4.80 11.32
C ALA A 275 18.83 6.04 12.17
N GLY A 276 19.81 6.87 12.54
CA GLY A 276 19.55 8.14 13.22
C GLY A 276 18.75 9.13 12.37
N PHE A 277 19.04 9.24 11.06
CA PHE A 277 18.27 10.09 10.15
C PHE A 277 16.83 9.56 9.96
N ILE A 278 16.69 8.25 9.78
CA ILE A 278 15.38 7.60 9.67
C ILE A 278 14.57 7.76 10.94
N PHE A 279 15.18 7.68 12.11
CA PHE A 279 14.49 7.92 13.38
C PHE A 279 13.84 9.31 13.42
N ILE A 280 14.55 10.35 12.98
CA ILE A 280 14.03 11.73 12.92
C ILE A 280 12.90 11.86 11.90
N VAL A 281 13.01 11.24 10.72
CA VAL A 281 11.94 11.29 9.71
C VAL A 281 10.72 10.48 10.15
N ALA A 282 10.93 9.32 10.77
CA ALA A 282 9.87 8.47 11.27
C ALA A 282 9.06 9.14 12.38
N THR A 283 9.72 9.87 13.31
CA THR A 283 8.99 10.66 14.31
C THR A 283 8.17 11.77 13.67
N LEU A 284 8.71 12.50 12.69
CA LEU A 284 7.98 13.54 11.97
C LEU A 284 6.78 12.98 11.18
N MET A 285 6.97 11.88 10.47
CA MET A 285 5.89 11.22 9.72
C MET A 285 4.80 10.67 10.64
N ALA A 286 5.17 10.07 11.78
CA ALA A 286 4.21 9.62 12.77
C ALA A 286 3.43 10.78 13.40
N LEU A 287 4.10 11.91 13.68
CA LEU A 287 3.46 13.13 14.17
C LEU A 287 2.47 13.69 13.15
N ILE A 288 2.82 13.75 11.86
CA ILE A 288 1.93 14.22 10.80
C ILE A 288 0.71 13.30 10.67
N THR A 289 0.93 11.99 10.66
CA THR A 289 -0.15 11.00 10.56
C THR A 289 -1.14 11.15 11.73
N LYS A 290 -0.64 11.43 12.94
CA LYS A 290 -1.48 11.69 14.12
C LYS A 290 -2.15 13.05 14.13
N SER A 291 -1.42 14.11 13.80
CA SER A 291 -1.97 15.47 13.80
C SER A 291 -3.03 15.65 12.73
N ALA A 292 -2.89 14.95 11.60
CA ALA A 292 -3.85 14.98 10.51
C ALA A 292 -5.04 14.04 10.73
N GLN A 293 -5.13 13.38 11.89
CA GLN A 293 -6.21 12.45 12.24
C GLN A 293 -6.43 11.35 11.19
N VAL A 294 -5.39 10.99 10.43
CA VAL A 294 -5.42 9.89 9.46
C VAL A 294 -5.59 8.54 10.18
N VAL A 295 -5.12 8.49 11.43
CA VAL A 295 -5.38 7.36 12.32
C VAL A 295 -5.63 7.95 13.70
N VAL A 296 -6.87 7.90 14.17
CA VAL A 296 -7.33 8.55 15.41
C VAL A 296 -7.17 7.61 16.60
N LEU A 297 -7.66 6.39 16.50
CA LEU A 297 -7.82 5.42 17.60
C LEU A 297 -6.49 4.78 18.02
N THR A 298 -5.63 4.48 17.06
CA THR A 298 -4.41 3.70 17.35
C THR A 298 -3.39 4.47 18.20
N GLY A 299 -2.48 3.80 18.92
CA GLY A 299 -1.45 4.52 19.67
C GLY A 299 -0.38 5.16 18.77
N PHE A 300 0.12 6.36 19.10
CA PHE A 300 1.27 6.98 18.42
C PHE A 300 2.47 6.02 18.30
N MET A 301 2.72 5.22 19.33
CA MET A 301 3.83 4.26 19.37
C MET A 301 3.73 3.18 18.28
N VAL A 302 2.53 2.72 17.94
CA VAL A 302 2.32 1.69 16.90
C VAL A 302 2.65 2.27 15.53
N VAL A 303 2.11 3.46 15.23
CA VAL A 303 2.38 4.20 13.99
C VAL A 303 3.87 4.51 13.85
N PHE A 304 4.49 5.02 14.91
CA PHE A 304 5.92 5.30 14.94
C PHE A 304 6.77 4.04 14.70
N THR A 305 6.43 2.92 15.33
CA THR A 305 7.17 1.65 15.16
C THR A 305 7.07 1.14 13.73
N LEU A 306 5.90 1.25 13.08
CA LEU A 306 5.71 0.87 11.68
C LEU A 306 6.64 1.66 10.75
N PHE A 307 6.66 3.00 10.87
CA PHE A 307 7.55 3.86 10.08
C PHE A 307 9.03 3.60 10.36
N LEU A 308 9.40 3.38 11.61
CA LEU A 308 10.78 3.11 12.00
C LEU A 308 11.28 1.79 11.42
N LEU A 309 10.51 0.71 11.55
CA LEU A 309 10.87 -0.61 11.01
C LEU A 309 10.95 -0.61 9.49
N TYR A 310 10.00 0.08 8.82
CA TYR A 310 10.05 0.26 7.37
C TYR A 310 11.36 0.93 6.93
N GLY A 311 11.71 2.07 7.54
CA GLY A 311 12.95 2.76 7.21
C GLY A 311 14.21 1.92 7.48
N LEU A 312 14.27 1.21 8.61
CA LEU A 312 15.39 0.31 8.92
C LEU A 312 15.53 -0.82 7.90
N SER A 313 14.41 -1.41 7.47
CA SER A 313 14.40 -2.44 6.42
C SER A 313 14.89 -1.89 5.08
N LEU A 314 14.47 -0.68 4.69
CA LEU A 314 14.98 -0.03 3.47
C LEU A 314 16.49 0.23 3.48
N ILE A 315 17.12 0.50 4.63
CA ILE A 315 18.58 0.62 4.72
C ILE A 315 19.24 -0.71 4.35
N THR A 316 18.73 -1.81 4.89
CA THR A 316 19.27 -3.15 4.60
C THR A 316 19.02 -3.57 3.15
N LEU A 317 17.90 -3.15 2.55
CA LEU A 317 17.62 -3.31 1.12
C LEU A 317 18.60 -2.51 0.26
N ALA A 318 18.91 -1.26 0.64
CA ALA A 318 19.94 -0.46 -0.03
C ALA A 318 21.32 -1.11 0.06
N PHE A 319 21.66 -1.70 1.20
CA PHE A 319 22.91 -2.44 1.36
C PHE A 319 22.96 -3.66 0.45
N LEU A 320 21.89 -4.45 0.38
CA LEU A 320 21.79 -5.59 -0.53
C LEU A 320 22.02 -5.16 -1.99
N MET A 321 21.32 -4.13 -2.44
CA MET A 321 21.46 -3.63 -3.80
C MET A 321 22.86 -3.05 -4.08
N SER A 322 23.50 -2.42 -3.09
CA SER A 322 24.88 -1.90 -3.21
C SER A 322 25.93 -3.00 -3.39
N VAL A 323 25.62 -4.22 -2.95
CA VAL A 323 26.49 -5.39 -3.17
C VAL A 323 26.29 -5.97 -4.57
N LEU A 324 25.04 -6.01 -5.06
CA LEU A 324 24.67 -6.56 -6.36
C LEU A 324 25.08 -5.66 -7.54
N ILE A 325 25.00 -4.34 -7.37
CA ILE A 325 25.22 -3.36 -8.45
C ILE A 325 26.56 -2.65 -8.25
N LYS A 326 27.41 -2.66 -9.28
CA LYS A 326 28.73 -1.99 -9.24
C LYS A 326 28.67 -0.48 -9.40
N LYS A 327 27.71 0.05 -10.17
CA LYS A 327 27.60 1.48 -10.48
C LYS A 327 26.77 2.22 -9.42
N PRO A 328 27.33 3.19 -8.68
CA PRO A 328 26.65 3.80 -7.53
C PRO A 328 25.36 4.53 -7.89
N PHE A 329 25.35 5.28 -8.99
CA PHE A 329 24.15 5.95 -9.49
C PHE A 329 23.02 4.96 -9.85
N LEU A 330 23.39 3.85 -10.51
CA LEU A 330 22.43 2.82 -10.90
C LEU A 330 21.84 2.13 -9.67
N THR A 331 22.65 1.89 -8.62
CA THR A 331 22.17 1.34 -7.36
C THR A 331 21.07 2.20 -6.75
N GLY A 332 21.31 3.51 -6.61
CA GLY A 332 20.32 4.43 -6.05
C GLY A 332 19.03 4.46 -6.87
N LEU A 333 19.13 4.52 -8.20
CA LEU A 333 17.98 4.53 -9.10
C LEU A 333 17.16 3.23 -9.02
N VAL A 334 17.82 2.07 -9.01
CA VAL A 334 17.12 0.77 -8.90
C VAL A 334 16.42 0.66 -7.55
N VAL A 335 17.05 1.06 -6.45
CA VAL A 335 16.40 1.01 -5.12
C VAL A 335 15.19 1.95 -5.07
N PHE A 336 15.29 3.15 -5.66
CA PHE A 336 14.16 4.06 -5.78
C PHE A 336 13.00 3.45 -6.58
N LEU A 337 13.27 2.92 -7.77
CA LEU A 337 12.25 2.28 -8.62
C LEU A 337 11.62 1.07 -7.94
N LEU A 338 12.43 0.25 -7.25
CA LEU A 338 11.97 -0.91 -6.51
C LEU A 338 11.05 -0.52 -5.35
N THR A 339 11.38 0.57 -4.66
CA THR A 339 10.54 1.13 -3.57
C THR A 339 9.19 1.62 -4.11
N VAL A 340 9.20 2.39 -5.20
CA VAL A 340 7.97 2.93 -5.81
C VAL A 340 7.11 1.81 -6.39
N PHE A 341 7.71 0.89 -7.15
CA PHE A 341 6.99 -0.19 -7.83
C PHE A 341 6.30 -1.13 -6.82
N TRP A 342 7.04 -1.70 -5.87
CA TRP A 342 6.46 -2.62 -4.89
C TRP A 342 5.56 -1.92 -3.88
N GLY A 343 5.88 -0.68 -3.50
CA GLY A 343 5.00 0.13 -2.66
C GLY A 343 3.67 0.40 -3.34
N SER A 344 3.69 0.71 -4.64
CA SER A 344 2.47 0.92 -5.44
C SER A 344 1.66 -0.38 -5.64
N LEU A 345 2.34 -1.52 -5.77
CA LEU A 345 1.67 -2.82 -5.80
C LEU A 345 0.92 -3.10 -4.50
N GLY A 346 1.38 -2.55 -3.37
CA GLY A 346 0.67 -2.61 -2.09
C GLY A 346 -0.75 -2.05 -2.13
N PHE A 347 -1.07 -1.09 -3.01
CA PHE A 347 -2.45 -0.63 -3.20
C PHE A 347 -3.36 -1.73 -3.75
N THR A 348 -2.82 -2.74 -4.43
CA THR A 348 -3.63 -3.89 -4.87
C THR A 348 -4.10 -4.73 -3.69
N ALA A 349 -3.35 -4.79 -2.59
CA ALA A 349 -3.79 -5.43 -1.35
C ALA A 349 -4.89 -4.61 -0.65
N LEU A 350 -4.87 -3.28 -0.80
CA LEU A 350 -5.92 -2.39 -0.28
C LEU A 350 -7.25 -2.55 -1.05
N TYR A 351 -7.20 -2.73 -2.38
CA TYR A 351 -8.37 -2.68 -3.26
C TYR A 351 -8.85 -4.04 -3.80
N ARG A 352 -8.06 -5.09 -3.66
CA ARG A 352 -8.46 -6.44 -4.04
C ARG A 352 -8.09 -7.41 -2.93
N HIS A 353 -9.02 -8.31 -2.60
CA HIS A 353 -8.69 -9.50 -1.82
C HIS A 353 -7.71 -10.35 -2.62
N LEU A 354 -6.41 -10.20 -2.33
CA LEU A 354 -5.38 -11.07 -2.84
C LEU A 354 -5.50 -12.42 -2.12
N PRO A 355 -5.21 -13.55 -2.81
CA PRO A 355 -5.10 -14.82 -2.14
C PRO A 355 -3.99 -14.73 -1.08
N ALA A 356 -4.26 -15.21 0.14
CA ALA A 356 -3.38 -15.04 1.30
C ALA A 356 -1.92 -15.37 0.98
N PHE A 357 -1.65 -16.49 0.29
CA PHE A 357 -0.29 -16.87 -0.09
C PHE A 357 0.47 -15.78 -0.87
N LEU A 358 -0.19 -15.12 -1.83
CA LEU A 358 0.46 -14.09 -2.63
C LEU A 358 0.77 -12.85 -1.78
N GLU A 359 -0.14 -12.46 -0.89
CA GLU A 359 0.06 -11.36 0.05
C GLU A 359 1.28 -11.62 0.96
N TRP A 360 1.38 -12.81 1.56
CA TRP A 360 2.53 -13.18 2.40
C TRP A 360 3.85 -13.19 1.62
N THR A 361 3.86 -13.66 0.37
CA THR A 361 5.08 -13.63 -0.46
C THR A 361 5.49 -12.22 -0.86
N LEU A 362 4.54 -11.34 -1.16
CA LEU A 362 4.81 -9.94 -1.49
C LEU A 362 5.20 -9.13 -0.25
N CYS A 363 4.75 -9.53 0.95
CA CYS A 363 5.22 -9.00 2.22
C CYS A 363 6.70 -9.27 2.51
N LEU A 364 7.39 -10.10 1.72
CA LEU A 364 8.87 -10.20 1.75
C LEU A 364 9.56 -8.99 1.12
N LEU A 365 8.79 -8.10 0.47
CA LEU A 365 9.24 -6.83 -0.07
C LEU A 365 8.77 -5.73 0.87
N SER A 366 9.72 -5.14 1.60
CA SER A 366 9.43 -4.14 2.63
C SER A 366 8.51 -2.99 2.22
N PRO A 367 8.60 -2.41 0.99
CA PRO A 367 7.65 -1.38 0.54
C PRO A 367 6.20 -1.88 0.44
N PHE A 368 5.99 -3.13 0.03
CA PHE A 368 4.66 -3.73 -0.03
C PHE A 368 4.14 -4.00 1.39
N ALA A 369 4.96 -4.58 2.27
CA ALA A 369 4.60 -4.86 3.66
C ALA A 369 4.22 -3.57 4.43
N PHE A 370 4.90 -2.46 4.14
CA PHE A 370 4.56 -1.15 4.71
C PHE A 370 3.20 -0.64 4.21
N THR A 371 2.92 -0.69 2.91
CA THR A 371 1.61 -0.30 2.37
C THR A 371 0.49 -1.17 2.92
N ALA A 372 0.70 -2.49 3.03
CA ALA A 372 -0.24 -3.41 3.66
C ALA A 372 -0.46 -3.08 5.15
N GLY A 373 0.61 -2.80 5.90
CA GLY A 373 0.52 -2.36 7.30
C GLY A 373 -0.24 -1.05 7.46
N MET A 374 -0.03 -0.07 6.58
CA MET A 374 -0.80 1.19 6.56
C MET A 374 -2.27 0.96 6.21
N ALA A 375 -2.57 0.08 5.25
CA ALA A 375 -3.94 -0.29 4.89
C ALA A 375 -4.68 -0.91 6.07
N GLN A 376 -4.05 -1.85 6.77
CA GLN A 376 -4.62 -2.48 7.97
C GLN A 376 -4.81 -1.49 9.12
N LEU A 377 -3.87 -0.55 9.27
CA LEU A 377 -3.95 0.50 10.28
C LEU A 377 -5.16 1.43 10.03
N ILE A 378 -5.46 1.74 8.77
CA ILE A 378 -6.64 2.53 8.38
C ILE A 378 -7.92 1.72 8.57
N HIS A 379 -7.93 0.44 8.19
CA HIS A 379 -9.08 -0.46 8.43
C HIS A 379 -9.44 -0.56 9.91
N LEU A 380 -8.44 -0.70 10.79
CA LEU A 380 -8.67 -0.77 12.23
C LEU A 380 -9.26 0.54 12.79
N ASP A 381 -8.92 1.68 12.18
CA ASP A 381 -9.43 2.99 12.59
C ASP A 381 -10.86 3.25 12.13
N TYR A 382 -11.24 2.66 10.99
CA TYR A 382 -12.60 2.72 10.44
C TYR A 382 -13.63 2.04 11.36
N ASP A 383 -13.24 0.93 12.01
CA ASP A 383 -14.10 0.18 12.92
C ASP A 383 -14.10 0.79 14.33
N VAL A 384 -14.74 1.95 14.46
CA VAL A 384 -14.79 2.80 15.67
C VAL A 384 -15.42 2.09 16.89
N ASN A 385 -16.04 0.92 16.73
CA ASN A 385 -16.86 0.30 17.77
C ASN A 385 -16.17 -0.77 18.62
N SER A 386 -14.85 -0.67 18.85
CA SER A 386 -14.09 -1.59 19.72
C SER A 386 -14.40 -1.48 21.22
N ASN A 387 -15.49 -0.79 21.62
CA ASN A 387 -16.06 -0.89 22.96
C ASN A 387 -16.99 -2.12 23.10
N ILE A 388 -17.36 -2.77 21.99
CA ILE A 388 -17.83 -4.15 22.01
C ILE A 388 -16.57 -5.00 21.86
N HIS A 389 -16.11 -5.55 22.98
CA HIS A 389 -15.09 -6.59 23.15
C HIS A 389 -14.05 -6.78 22.01
N LEU A 390 -12.78 -6.75 22.41
CA LEU A 390 -11.62 -7.32 21.73
C LEU A 390 -11.78 -8.84 21.42
N ASP A 391 -12.88 -9.26 20.81
CA ASP A 391 -13.22 -10.63 20.41
C ASP A 391 -13.20 -10.82 18.89
N SER A 392 -12.90 -9.78 18.09
CA SER A 392 -12.39 -10.02 16.73
C SER A 392 -10.91 -10.42 16.85
N SER A 393 -10.71 -11.67 17.26
CA SER A 393 -9.41 -12.30 17.47
C SER A 393 -8.51 -12.38 16.24
N ASP A 394 -8.88 -11.78 15.10
CA ASP A 394 -8.11 -11.79 13.86
C ASP A 394 -7.39 -10.46 13.58
N ASN A 395 -7.92 -9.31 14.02
CA ASN A 395 -7.40 -7.99 13.61
C ASN A 395 -6.10 -7.51 14.30
N PRO A 396 -5.87 -7.67 15.62
CA PRO A 396 -4.62 -7.22 16.24
C PRO A 396 -3.41 -8.08 15.83
N TYR A 397 -3.64 -9.34 15.48
CA TYR A 397 -2.59 -10.24 15.02
C TYR A 397 -2.04 -9.84 13.64
N LEU A 398 -2.87 -9.21 12.80
CA LEU A 398 -2.48 -8.81 11.45
C LEU A 398 -1.45 -7.66 11.46
N ILE A 399 -1.65 -6.65 12.30
CA ILE A 399 -0.67 -5.55 12.50
C ILE A 399 0.63 -6.09 13.11
N ILE A 400 0.53 -6.99 14.09
CA ILE A 400 1.71 -7.62 14.69
C ILE A 400 2.47 -8.46 13.65
N ALA A 401 1.75 -9.17 12.78
CA ALA A 401 2.32 -9.94 11.70
C ALA A 401 3.05 -9.05 10.68
N THR A 402 2.48 -7.91 10.27
CA THR A 402 3.16 -7.00 9.34
C THR A 402 4.41 -6.37 9.95
N LEU A 403 4.39 -6.01 11.23
CA LEU A 403 5.58 -5.55 11.96
C LEU A 403 6.65 -6.66 12.03
N PHE A 404 6.24 -7.91 12.30
CA PHE A 404 7.15 -9.05 12.29
C PHE A 404 7.77 -9.29 10.92
N MET A 405 6.98 -9.20 9.84
CA MET A 405 7.47 -9.34 8.47
C MET A 405 8.50 -8.25 8.13
N LEU A 406 8.28 -6.99 8.53
CA LEU A 406 9.26 -5.91 8.33
C LEU A 406 10.59 -6.16 9.05
N VAL A 407 10.55 -6.71 10.28
CA VAL A 407 11.77 -7.12 11.00
C VAL A 407 12.46 -8.28 10.27
N PHE A 408 11.68 -9.26 9.84
CA PHE A 408 12.18 -10.43 9.11
C PHE A 408 12.85 -10.02 7.79
N ASP A 409 12.23 -9.13 7.01
CA ASP A 409 12.79 -8.56 5.79
C ASP A 409 14.12 -7.86 6.05
N GLY A 410 14.19 -7.03 7.09
CA GLY A 410 15.42 -6.33 7.46
C GLY A 410 16.56 -7.29 7.79
N LEU A 411 16.27 -8.36 8.56
CA LEU A 411 17.24 -9.39 8.89
C LEU A 411 17.65 -10.22 7.66
N LEU A 412 16.69 -10.56 6.80
CA LEU A 412 16.90 -11.33 5.58
C LEU A 412 17.77 -10.55 4.58
N TYR A 413 17.48 -9.27 4.34
CA TYR A 413 18.30 -8.41 3.48
C TYR A 413 19.69 -8.21 4.05
N LEU A 414 19.83 -8.06 5.36
CA LEU A 414 21.14 -7.94 6.01
C LEU A 414 21.95 -9.25 5.86
N ALA A 415 21.32 -10.41 6.09
CA ALA A 415 21.96 -11.71 5.92
C ALA A 415 22.40 -11.94 4.46
N LEU A 416 21.52 -11.63 3.49
CA LEU A 416 21.84 -11.68 2.07
C LEU A 416 22.97 -10.72 1.69
N THR A 417 23.00 -9.51 2.27
CA THR A 417 24.08 -8.54 2.07
C THR A 417 25.41 -9.14 2.51
N LEU A 418 25.49 -9.67 3.72
CA LEU A 418 26.72 -10.28 4.26
C LEU A 418 27.13 -11.54 3.49
N TYR A 419 26.17 -12.29 2.96
CA TYR A 419 26.40 -13.48 2.15
C TYR A 419 26.96 -13.11 0.76
N PHE A 420 26.28 -12.23 0.03
CA PHE A 420 26.70 -11.80 -1.29
C PHE A 420 27.99 -10.99 -1.28
N ASP A 421 28.28 -10.25 -0.21
CA ASP A 421 29.52 -9.50 -0.06
C ASP A 421 30.75 -10.41 0.01
N LYS A 422 30.58 -11.67 0.45
CA LYS A 422 31.64 -12.70 0.45
C LYS A 422 31.78 -13.45 -0.87
N ILE A 423 30.72 -13.51 -1.67
CA ILE A 423 30.68 -14.31 -2.91
C ILE A 423 30.99 -13.46 -4.14
N LEU A 424 30.51 -12.22 -4.17
CA LEU A 424 30.66 -11.34 -5.32
C LEU A 424 32.04 -10.66 -5.30
N PRO A 425 32.79 -10.72 -6.41
CA PRO A 425 34.16 -10.22 -6.46
C PRO A 425 34.18 -8.68 -6.33
N THR A 426 34.82 -8.19 -5.27
CA THR A 426 35.43 -6.86 -5.25
C THR A 426 36.73 -6.94 -6.05
N GLU A 427 37.10 -5.91 -6.81
CA GLU A 427 38.27 -5.88 -7.72
C GLU A 427 39.62 -6.29 -7.08
N TYR A 428 39.70 -6.37 -5.76
CA TYR A 428 40.91 -6.72 -4.99
C TYR A 428 40.68 -7.83 -3.92
N GLY A 429 39.54 -8.53 -3.92
CA GLY A 429 39.18 -9.53 -2.89
C GLY A 429 39.32 -11.00 -3.33
N HIS A 430 39.71 -11.90 -2.42
CA HIS A 430 39.73 -13.34 -2.67
C HIS A 430 38.31 -13.93 -2.73
N ARG A 431 38.07 -14.79 -3.72
CA ARG A 431 36.77 -15.44 -4.00
C ARG A 431 36.52 -16.60 -3.03
N HIS A 432 35.47 -16.53 -2.23
CA HIS A 432 34.95 -17.72 -1.54
C HIS A 432 33.94 -18.44 -2.45
N SER A 433 34.00 -19.79 -2.47
CA SER A 433 33.07 -20.62 -3.24
C SER A 433 31.62 -20.41 -2.74
N PRO A 434 30.58 -20.41 -3.61
CA PRO A 434 29.18 -20.24 -3.22
C PRO A 434 28.70 -21.23 -2.15
N TRP A 435 29.38 -22.38 -2.04
CA TRP A 435 29.05 -23.49 -1.13
C TRP A 435 29.84 -23.46 0.18
N PHE A 436 30.39 -22.31 0.57
CA PHE A 436 31.29 -22.17 1.71
C PHE A 436 30.66 -22.55 3.07
N PHE A 437 29.35 -22.38 3.23
CA PHE A 437 28.62 -22.76 4.45
C PHE A 437 28.59 -24.28 4.71
N LEU A 438 28.75 -25.10 3.67
CA LEU A 438 28.73 -26.56 3.75
C LEU A 438 30.11 -27.18 4.02
N ASN A 439 31.19 -26.39 3.96
CA ASN A 439 32.52 -26.84 4.33
C ASN A 439 32.73 -26.64 5.83
N SER A 440 32.82 -27.74 6.60
CA SER A 440 33.07 -27.71 8.04
C SER A 440 34.37 -26.97 8.41
N SER A 441 35.31 -26.84 7.47
CA SER A 441 36.55 -26.09 7.65
C SER A 441 36.34 -24.62 7.99
N PHE A 442 35.23 -23.97 7.60
CA PHE A 442 34.99 -22.56 7.92
C PHE A 442 34.64 -22.32 9.40
N TRP A 443 33.89 -23.25 10.01
CA TRP A 443 33.51 -23.15 11.42
C TRP A 443 34.68 -23.44 12.37
N PHE A 444 35.64 -24.27 11.95
CA PHE A 444 36.77 -24.73 12.79
C PHE A 444 38.09 -24.00 12.54
N GLN A 445 38.18 -23.06 11.59
CA GLN A 445 39.47 -22.43 11.25
C GLN A 445 40.01 -21.44 12.30
N HIS A 446 39.22 -21.08 13.32
CA HIS A 446 39.70 -20.18 14.38
C HIS A 446 40.72 -20.85 15.32
N GLN A 447 40.88 -22.17 15.29
CA GLN A 447 41.79 -22.89 16.19
C GLN A 447 43.10 -23.37 15.55
N ARG A 448 43.25 -23.33 14.22
CA ARG A 448 44.41 -23.98 13.53
C ARG A 448 45.35 -23.03 12.77
N ALA A 449 45.06 -21.73 12.74
CA ALA A 449 45.90 -20.75 12.04
C ALA A 449 47.17 -20.36 12.81
N ASP A 450 47.22 -20.58 14.13
CA ASP A 450 48.39 -20.20 14.95
C ASP A 450 49.53 -21.24 14.96
N HIS A 451 49.30 -22.47 14.48
CA HIS A 451 50.36 -23.51 14.44
C HIS A 451 50.99 -23.72 13.06
N VAL A 452 50.31 -23.38 11.96
CA VAL A 452 50.84 -23.64 10.60
C VAL A 452 51.80 -22.55 10.10
N ALA A 453 51.78 -21.36 10.72
CA ALA A 453 52.67 -20.27 10.34
C ALA A 453 54.10 -20.39 10.92
N LEU A 454 54.34 -21.27 11.90
CA LEU A 454 55.65 -21.41 12.55
C LEU A 454 56.49 -22.59 12.01
N GLU A 455 55.88 -23.53 11.27
CA GLU A 455 56.55 -24.77 10.83
C GLU A 455 57.12 -24.68 9.40
N ASN A 456 56.74 -23.65 8.63
CA ASN A 456 57.17 -23.47 7.23
C ASN A 456 58.43 -22.58 7.06
N GLU A 457 59.11 -22.20 8.14
CA GLU A 457 60.33 -21.35 8.08
C GLU A 457 61.66 -22.10 8.27
N ILE A 458 61.68 -23.43 8.42
CA ILE A 458 62.94 -24.16 8.72
C ILE A 458 63.55 -24.91 7.53
N ASP A 459 62.85 -25.19 6.43
CA ASP A 459 63.45 -25.93 5.31
C ASP A 459 63.33 -25.23 3.95
N SER A 460 64.37 -24.46 3.57
CA SER A 460 64.89 -24.43 2.20
C SER A 460 66.21 -23.65 2.11
N ASN A 461 67.32 -24.37 2.26
CA ASN A 461 68.64 -23.87 1.90
C ASN A 461 68.80 -23.78 0.36
N SER A 462 69.54 -22.75 -0.06
CA SER A 462 70.29 -22.57 -1.31
C SER A 462 69.55 -22.09 -2.58
N SER A 463 69.65 -20.79 -2.86
CA SER A 463 70.56 -20.31 -3.91
C SER A 463 70.72 -18.79 -3.80
N SER A 464 71.95 -18.37 -3.49
CA SER A 464 72.41 -16.99 -3.56
C SER A 464 72.52 -16.56 -5.03
N ASN A 465 71.87 -15.47 -5.41
CA ASN A 465 72.50 -14.54 -6.34
C ASN A 465 71.95 -13.13 -6.15
N ASP A 466 72.90 -12.24 -5.89
CA ASP A 466 72.82 -10.83 -5.61
C ASP A 466 72.10 -10.01 -6.69
N SER A 467 71.30 -9.06 -6.24
CA SER A 467 70.97 -7.86 -7.02
C SER A 467 70.77 -6.69 -6.07
N PHE A 468 71.87 -6.11 -5.60
CA PHE A 468 71.90 -4.78 -4.97
C PHE A 468 72.46 -3.76 -5.97
N GLU A 469 71.78 -2.62 -6.05
CA GLU A 469 72.15 -1.46 -6.87
C GLU A 469 73.28 -0.66 -6.16
N PRO A 470 74.38 -0.30 -6.84
CA PRO A 470 75.46 0.44 -6.19
C PRO A 470 75.12 1.94 -6.08
N VAL A 471 75.26 2.49 -4.87
CA VAL A 471 75.22 3.94 -4.61
C VAL A 471 76.63 4.53 -4.77
N SER A 472 76.76 5.60 -5.55
CA SER A 472 77.99 6.36 -5.77
C SER A 472 78.34 7.24 -4.55
N PRO A 473 79.61 7.29 -4.12
CA PRO A 473 80.03 8.16 -3.02
C PRO A 473 80.39 9.57 -3.52
N GLU A 474 79.75 10.59 -2.92
CA GLU A 474 80.35 11.89 -2.63
C GLU A 474 80.45 12.05 -1.10
#